data_AF-A0A2E0NCQ0-F1
#
_entry.id   AF-A0A2E0NCQ0-F1
#
_cell.length_a   1.000
_cell.length_b   1.000
_cell.length_c   1.000
_cell.angle_alpha   90.00
_cell.angle_beta   90.00
_cell.angle_gamma   90.00
#
_symmetry.space_group_name_H-M   'P 1'
#
loop_
_entity.id
_entity.type
_entity.pdbx_description
1 polymer ?
#
loop_
_entity_poly.entity_id
_entity_poly.type
_entity_poly.pdbx_seq_one_letter_code
_entity_poly.pdbx_strand_id
1 'polypeptide(L)'
;MEPKTLLQLKPELLAKAIIHRRQHLMNQLPELIKKAKEEVRDAEEAIKYHEDLTSGKDANTVGNKEKGKKLREDFNLAIGRLNRAENIFKNSEEIISFWEGKLEFGFEELLNDSLRVENGGASSWALRKKSTKNDVGEEE
;
A
#
# COMPACT_ATOMS: atom_id res chain seq x y z
N MET A 1 6.67 -12.28 -18.31
CA MET A 1 5.75 -13.44 -18.47
C MET A 1 4.60 -12.95 -19.34
N GLU A 2 4.22 -13.71 -20.38
CA GLU A 2 3.20 -13.27 -21.34
C GLU A 2 1.78 -13.51 -20.79
N PRO A 3 0.81 -12.59 -20.95
CA PRO A 3 -0.53 -12.73 -20.37
C PRO A 3 -1.27 -14.02 -20.74
N LYS A 4 -1.10 -14.49 -21.98
CA LYS A 4 -1.71 -15.75 -22.45
C LYS A 4 -1.15 -16.98 -21.72
N THR A 5 0.11 -16.92 -21.30
CA THR A 5 0.75 -18.04 -20.57
C THR A 5 0.22 -18.15 -19.15
N LEU A 6 -0.21 -17.03 -18.53
CA LEU A 6 -0.83 -17.04 -17.20
C LEU A 6 -2.20 -17.73 -17.18
N LEU A 7 -3.00 -17.56 -18.25
CA LEU A 7 -4.33 -18.16 -18.38
C LEU A 7 -4.30 -19.68 -18.57
N GLN A 8 -3.16 -20.24 -18.97
CA GLN A 8 -2.97 -21.69 -19.14
C GLN A 8 -2.50 -22.38 -17.85
N LEU A 9 -2.09 -21.61 -16.84
CA LEU A 9 -1.63 -22.18 -15.56
C LEU A 9 -2.82 -22.58 -14.71
N LYS A 10 -2.63 -23.66 -13.94
CA LYS A 10 -3.59 -24.07 -12.93
C LYS A 10 -3.67 -23.01 -11.81
N PRO A 11 -4.87 -22.70 -11.27
CA PRO A 11 -5.04 -21.71 -10.21
C PRO A 11 -4.14 -21.93 -9.00
N GLU A 12 -3.89 -23.19 -8.61
CA GLU A 12 -3.02 -23.54 -7.49
C GLU A 12 -1.57 -23.13 -7.74
N LEU A 13 -1.09 -23.29 -8.98
CA LEU A 13 0.26 -22.93 -9.35
C LEU A 13 0.43 -21.41 -9.34
N LEU A 14 -0.59 -20.68 -9.81
CA LEU A 14 -0.60 -19.23 -9.77
C LEU A 14 -0.59 -18.70 -8.33
N ALA A 15 -1.43 -19.26 -7.45
CA ALA A 15 -1.46 -18.91 -6.03
C ALA A 15 -0.09 -19.13 -5.37
N LYS A 16 0.53 -20.30 -5.60
CA LYS A 16 1.89 -20.60 -5.10
C LYS A 16 2.95 -19.64 -5.64
N ALA A 17 2.89 -19.28 -6.93
CA ALA A 17 3.81 -18.32 -7.52
C ALA A 17 3.66 -16.91 -6.91
N ILE A 18 2.43 -16.49 -6.61
CA ILE A 18 2.14 -15.21 -5.94
C ILE A 18 2.74 -15.22 -4.53
N ILE A 19 2.46 -16.27 -3.74
CA ILE A 19 2.99 -16.43 -2.38
C ILE A 19 4.52 -16.39 -2.40
N HIS A 20 5.16 -17.19 -3.24
CA HIS A 20 6.62 -17.23 -3.34
C HIS A 20 7.23 -15.86 -3.66
N ARG A 21 6.63 -15.12 -4.60
CA ARG A 21 7.08 -13.76 -4.93
C ARG A 21 6.93 -12.81 -3.74
N ARG A 22 5.83 -12.92 -2.98
CA ARG A 22 5.57 -12.08 -1.80
C ARG A 22 6.49 -12.42 -0.63
N GLN A 23 6.75 -13.69 -0.38
CA GLN A 23 7.74 -14.15 0.60
C GLN A 23 9.15 -13.63 0.26
N HIS A 24 9.54 -13.68 -1.02
CA HIS A 24 10.82 -13.10 -1.46
C HIS A 24 10.90 -11.60 -1.17
N LEU A 25 9.82 -10.84 -1.45
CA LEU A 25 9.76 -9.42 -1.12
C LEU A 25 9.83 -9.18 0.40
N MET A 26 9.12 -9.97 1.20
CA MET A 26 9.15 -9.88 2.67
C MET A 26 10.53 -10.17 3.26
N ASN A 27 11.34 -11.00 2.62
CA ASN A 27 12.72 -11.22 3.07
C ASN A 27 13.61 -9.98 2.86
N GLN A 28 13.31 -9.15 1.86
CA GLN A 28 14.10 -7.96 1.51
C GLN A 28 13.60 -6.68 2.20
N LEU A 29 12.31 -6.59 2.48
CA LEU A 29 11.66 -5.40 3.03
C LEU A 29 12.16 -4.96 4.41
N PRO A 30 12.51 -5.83 5.38
CA PRO A 30 12.99 -5.42 6.69
C PRO A 30 14.21 -4.51 6.64
N GLU A 31 15.18 -4.85 5.79
CA GLU A 31 16.38 -4.02 5.55
C GLU A 31 16.01 -2.66 4.93
N LEU A 32 15.08 -2.63 3.99
CA LEU A 32 14.59 -1.40 3.38
C LEU A 32 13.83 -0.51 4.38
N ILE A 33 13.00 -1.11 5.23
CA ILE A 33 12.27 -0.40 6.29
C ILE A 33 13.27 0.17 7.29
N LYS A 34 14.29 -0.58 7.69
CA LYS A 34 15.33 -0.10 8.61
C LYS A 34 16.06 1.12 8.03
N LYS A 35 16.51 1.04 6.78
CA LYS A 35 17.15 2.18 6.09
C LYS A 35 16.21 3.38 5.97
N ALA A 36 14.94 3.16 5.63
CA ALA A 36 13.96 4.24 5.55
C ALA A 36 13.71 4.89 6.93
N LYS A 37 13.75 4.12 8.02
CA LYS A 37 13.65 4.67 9.39
C LYS A 37 14.87 5.53 9.74
N GLU A 38 16.06 5.10 9.35
CA GLU A 38 17.28 5.89 9.49
C GLU A 38 17.20 7.18 8.68
N GLU A 39 16.76 7.13 7.42
CA GLU A 39 16.54 8.33 6.57
C GLU A 39 15.56 9.32 7.21
N VAL A 40 14.45 8.84 7.78
CA VAL A 40 13.46 9.69 8.47
C VAL A 40 14.08 10.36 9.69
N ARG A 41 14.82 9.60 10.51
CA ARG A 41 15.48 10.13 11.71
C ARG A 41 16.51 11.20 11.34
N ASP A 42 17.35 10.93 10.34
CA ASP A 42 18.39 11.86 9.91
C ASP A 42 17.77 13.16 9.32
N ALA A 43 16.66 13.04 8.59
CA ALA A 43 15.90 14.20 8.09
C ALA A 43 15.24 15.01 9.23
N GLU A 44 14.72 14.34 10.26
CA GLU A 44 14.17 14.97 11.46
C GLU A 44 15.25 15.75 12.23
N GLU A 45 16.40 15.12 12.44
CA GLU A 45 17.56 15.76 13.08
C GLU A 45 18.04 16.99 12.30
N ALA A 46 18.05 16.91 10.96
CA ALA A 46 18.41 18.05 10.11
C ALA A 46 17.42 19.22 10.21
N ILE A 47 16.11 18.94 10.31
CA ILE A 47 15.09 19.97 10.58
C ILE A 47 15.35 20.62 11.93
N LYS A 48 15.52 19.80 12.98
CA LYS A 48 15.74 20.31 14.35
C LYS A 48 16.99 21.17 14.44
N TYR A 49 18.10 20.71 13.87
CA TYR A 49 19.34 21.47 13.80
C TYR A 49 19.19 22.80 13.07
N HIS A 50 18.43 22.80 11.97
CA HIS A 50 18.12 24.04 11.24
C HIS A 50 17.25 24.99 12.07
N GLU A 51 16.25 24.47 12.78
CA GLU A 51 15.39 25.26 13.67
C GLU A 51 16.18 25.86 14.84
N ASP A 52 17.06 25.08 15.47
CA ASP A 52 17.95 25.55 16.54
C ASP A 52 18.88 26.67 16.05
N LEU A 53 19.47 26.53 14.86
CA LEU A 53 20.34 27.54 14.24
C LEU A 53 19.60 28.82 13.82
N THR A 54 18.34 28.68 13.40
CA THR A 54 17.55 29.80 12.87
C THR A 54 16.69 30.48 13.95
N SER A 55 16.75 30.00 15.19
CA SER A 55 16.04 30.56 16.34
C SER A 55 16.54 31.98 16.65
N GLY A 56 15.86 33.01 16.10
CA GLY A 56 16.21 34.41 16.30
C GLY A 56 15.80 35.32 15.14
N LYS A 57 16.51 36.45 14.97
CA LYS A 57 16.25 37.44 13.90
C LYS A 57 16.48 36.87 12.49
N ASP A 58 17.31 35.84 12.38
CA ASP A 58 17.70 35.22 11.10
C ASP A 58 16.68 34.23 10.55
N ALA A 59 15.68 33.81 11.36
CA ALA A 59 14.58 32.92 10.93
C ALA A 59 13.83 33.45 9.69
N ASN A 60 13.71 34.78 9.58
CA ASN A 60 12.88 35.41 8.58
C ASN A 60 13.57 35.72 7.25
N THR A 61 14.86 35.40 7.12
CA THR A 61 15.57 35.58 5.85
C THR A 61 15.02 34.64 4.77
N VAL A 62 15.00 35.11 3.52
CA VAL A 62 14.47 34.33 2.39
C VAL A 62 15.22 33.00 2.25
N GLY A 63 16.55 33.01 2.40
CA GLY A 63 17.37 31.81 2.32
C GLY A 63 17.07 30.76 3.41
N ASN A 64 16.86 31.19 4.67
CA ASN A 64 16.52 30.26 5.75
C ASN A 64 15.10 29.69 5.58
N LYS A 65 14.15 30.48 5.07
CA LYS A 65 12.81 29.97 4.73
C LYS A 65 12.85 28.92 3.62
N GLU A 66 13.60 29.16 2.55
CA GLU A 66 13.76 28.21 1.45
C GLU A 66 14.43 26.91 1.93
N LYS A 67 15.49 27.03 2.72
CA LYS A 67 16.19 25.87 3.29
C LYS A 67 15.29 25.06 4.22
N GLY A 68 14.54 25.72 5.11
CA GLY A 68 13.57 25.05 5.98
C GLY A 68 12.45 24.35 5.18
N LYS A 69 11.96 24.97 4.09
CA LYS A 69 10.98 24.35 3.21
C LYS A 69 11.54 23.08 2.56
N LYS A 70 12.78 23.13 2.05
CA LYS A 70 13.45 21.98 1.43
C LYS A 70 13.64 20.83 2.42
N LEU A 71 14.10 21.12 3.64
CA LEU A 71 14.27 20.09 4.68
C LEU A 71 12.94 19.41 5.04
N ARG A 72 11.84 20.16 5.11
CA ARG A 72 10.49 19.61 5.33
C ARG A 72 10.02 18.76 4.15
N GLU A 73 10.33 19.15 2.92
CA GLU A 73 10.05 18.35 1.73
C GLU A 73 10.82 17.03 1.76
N ASP A 74 12.12 17.07 2.05
CA ASP A 74 12.97 15.88 2.18
C ASP A 74 12.46 14.93 3.27
N PHE A 75 12.05 15.46 4.42
CA PHE A 75 11.43 14.69 5.50
C PHE A 75 10.11 14.04 5.09
N ASN A 76 9.22 14.78 4.43
CA ASN A 76 7.96 14.22 3.93
C ASN A 76 8.20 13.11 2.90
N LEU A 77 9.22 13.25 2.05
CA LEU A 77 9.62 12.22 1.10
C LEU A 77 10.14 10.97 1.82
N ALA A 78 10.97 11.13 2.85
CA ALA A 78 11.47 10.04 3.68
C ALA A 78 10.32 9.28 4.38
N ILE A 79 9.39 10.00 5.02
CA ILE A 79 8.17 9.41 5.61
C ILE A 79 7.37 8.67 4.55
N GLY A 80 7.20 9.27 3.37
CA GLY A 80 6.47 8.63 2.27
C GLY A 80 7.11 7.32 1.83
N ARG A 81 8.44 7.22 1.80
CA ARG A 81 9.16 5.98 1.50
C ARG A 81 8.95 4.93 2.59
N LEU A 82 9.08 5.34 3.86
CA LEU A 82 8.86 4.46 5.00
C LEU A 82 7.45 3.87 4.98
N ASN A 83 6.43 4.73 4.90
CA ASN A 83 5.03 4.31 4.87
C ASN A 83 4.74 3.37 3.70
N ARG A 84 5.32 3.62 2.51
CA ARG A 84 5.19 2.70 1.38
C ARG A 84 5.81 1.33 1.67
N ALA A 85 7.01 1.30 2.24
CA ALA A 85 7.68 0.04 2.57
C ALA A 85 6.91 -0.77 3.62
N GLU A 86 6.44 -0.13 4.69
CA GLU A 86 5.63 -0.76 5.73
C GLU A 86 4.28 -1.25 5.18
N ASN A 87 3.61 -0.45 4.35
CA ASN A 87 2.38 -0.85 3.71
C ASN A 87 2.58 -2.04 2.75
N ILE A 88 3.67 -2.08 1.98
CA ILE A 88 3.97 -3.22 1.10
C ILE A 88 4.23 -4.48 1.94
N PHE A 89 4.90 -4.35 3.09
CA PHE A 89 5.15 -5.47 3.99
C PHE A 89 3.83 -6.05 4.53
N LYS A 90 3.01 -5.21 5.16
CA LYS A 90 1.69 -5.61 5.68
C LYS A 90 0.79 -6.19 4.59
N ASN A 91 0.72 -5.53 3.44
CA ASN A 91 -0.06 -6.02 2.30
C ASN A 91 0.45 -7.38 1.81
N SER A 92 1.76 -7.64 1.90
CA SER A 92 2.31 -8.94 1.50
C SER A 92 1.92 -10.04 2.47
N GLU A 93 1.86 -9.78 3.78
CA GLU A 93 1.35 -10.71 4.80
C GLU A 93 -0.13 -11.06 4.56
N GLU A 94 -0.96 -10.04 4.30
CA GLU A 94 -2.39 -10.21 3.99
C GLU A 94 -2.59 -11.04 2.71
N ILE A 95 -1.82 -10.75 1.67
CA ILE A 95 -1.90 -11.47 0.40
C ILE A 95 -1.45 -12.93 0.55
N ILE A 96 -0.38 -13.18 1.30
CA ILE A 96 0.09 -14.55 1.57
C ILE A 96 -1.01 -15.31 2.30
N SER A 97 -1.51 -14.78 3.42
CA SER A 97 -2.58 -15.40 4.20
C SER A 97 -3.82 -15.69 3.34
N PHE A 98 -4.22 -14.74 2.49
CA PHE A 98 -5.36 -14.91 1.59
C PHE A 98 -5.15 -16.08 0.63
N TRP A 99 -4.02 -16.14 -0.06
CA TRP A 99 -3.76 -17.20 -1.05
C TRP A 99 -3.46 -18.56 -0.41
N GLU A 100 -2.87 -18.58 0.78
CA GLU A 100 -2.73 -19.80 1.58
C GLU A 100 -4.09 -20.37 1.96
N GLY A 101 -5.01 -19.51 2.42
CA GLY A 101 -6.39 -19.90 2.66
C GLY A 101 -7.10 -20.42 1.41
N LYS A 102 -6.86 -19.82 0.23
CA LYS A 102 -7.44 -20.35 -1.03
C LYS A 102 -6.84 -21.68 -1.47
N LEU A 103 -5.58 -21.95 -1.13
CA LEU A 103 -4.96 -23.25 -1.36
C LEU A 103 -5.54 -24.33 -0.41
N GLU A 104 -5.98 -23.94 0.79
CA GLU A 104 -6.57 -24.86 1.78
C GLU A 104 -8.06 -25.11 1.54
N PHE A 105 -8.85 -24.06 1.30
CA PHE A 105 -10.31 -24.11 1.25
C PHE A 105 -10.91 -24.10 -0.16
N GLY A 106 -10.07 -23.95 -1.20
CA GLY A 106 -10.52 -23.92 -2.59
C GLY A 106 -10.76 -22.51 -3.16
N PHE A 107 -11.11 -22.47 -4.44
CA PHE A 107 -11.22 -21.24 -5.25
C PHE A 107 -12.66 -20.89 -5.64
N GLU A 108 -13.63 -21.72 -5.27
CA GLU A 108 -15.03 -21.66 -5.73
C GLU A 108 -15.65 -20.30 -5.38
N GLU A 109 -15.35 -19.78 -4.18
CA GLU A 109 -15.86 -18.49 -3.73
C GLU A 109 -15.46 -17.32 -4.67
N LEU A 110 -14.29 -17.41 -5.31
CA LEU A 110 -13.83 -16.38 -6.25
C LEU A 110 -14.71 -16.28 -7.50
N LEU A 111 -15.49 -17.34 -7.78
CA LEU A 111 -16.41 -17.40 -8.91
C LEU A 111 -17.82 -16.94 -8.56
N ASN A 112 -18.14 -16.69 -7.27
CA ASN A 112 -19.49 -16.34 -6.83
C ASN A 112 -20.08 -15.15 -7.60
N ASP A 113 -19.29 -14.10 -7.82
CA ASP A 113 -19.73 -12.91 -8.56
C ASP A 113 -20.00 -13.24 -10.05
N SER A 114 -19.14 -14.07 -10.65
CA SER A 114 -19.30 -14.51 -12.05
C SER A 114 -20.55 -15.37 -12.19
N LEU A 115 -20.71 -16.36 -11.32
CA LEU A 115 -21.87 -17.26 -11.29
C LEU A 115 -23.16 -16.48 -11.03
N ARG A 116 -23.14 -15.47 -10.15
CA ARG A 116 -24.30 -14.60 -9.92
C ARG A 116 -24.75 -13.92 -11.20
N VAL A 117 -23.81 -13.33 -11.94
CA VAL A 117 -24.13 -12.62 -13.19
C VAL A 117 -24.57 -13.57 -14.29
N GLU A 118 -23.89 -14.71 -14.43
CA GLU A 118 -24.24 -15.77 -15.39
C GLU A 118 -25.67 -16.29 -15.17
N ASN A 119 -26.08 -16.45 -13.91
CA ASN A 119 -27.44 -16.85 -13.54
C ASN A 119 -28.48 -15.71 -13.62
N GLY A 120 -28.17 -14.59 -14.27
CA GLY A 120 -29.08 -13.46 -14.46
C GLY A 120 -29.19 -12.52 -13.25
N GLY A 121 -28.35 -12.69 -12.24
CA GLY A 121 -28.28 -11.81 -11.07
C GLY A 121 -27.61 -10.47 -11.35
N ALA A 122 -27.72 -9.54 -10.40
CA ALA A 122 -27.15 -8.20 -10.54
C ALA A 122 -25.62 -8.20 -10.53
N SER A 123 -25.01 -7.38 -11.39
CA SER A 123 -23.56 -7.16 -11.39
C SER A 123 -23.09 -6.40 -10.14
N SER A 124 -21.82 -6.55 -9.78
CA SER A 124 -21.22 -5.86 -8.63
C SER A 124 -21.32 -4.33 -8.76
N TRP A 125 -21.28 -3.80 -9.98
CA TRP A 125 -21.54 -2.38 -10.25
C TRP A 125 -22.99 -1.98 -9.95
N ALA A 126 -23.97 -2.78 -10.38
CA ALA A 126 -25.38 -2.52 -10.10
C ALA A 126 -25.72 -2.62 -8.61
N LEU A 127 -25.10 -3.55 -7.89
CA LEU A 127 -25.24 -3.68 -6.42
C LEU A 127 -24.65 -2.47 -5.69
N ARG A 128 -23.44 -2.03 -6.05
CA ARG A 128 -22.82 -0.83 -5.46
C ARG A 128 -23.67 0.42 -5.67
N LYS A 129 -24.26 0.59 -6.86
CA LYS A 129 -25.14 1.74 -7.14
C LYS A 129 -26.43 1.72 -6.31
N LYS A 130 -26.97 0.53 -5.99
CA LYS A 130 -28.13 0.38 -5.10
C LYS A 130 -27.77 0.66 -3.64
N SER A 131 -26.63 0.16 -3.16
CA SER A 131 -26.20 0.40 -1.77
C SER A 131 -25.95 1.89 -1.52
N THR A 132 -25.29 2.59 -2.44
CA THR A 132 -25.10 4.05 -2.33
C THR A 132 -26.39 4.84 -2.38
N LYS A 133 -27.49 4.27 -2.91
CA LYS A 133 -28.79 4.94 -2.97
C LYS A 133 -29.58 4.73 -1.68
N ASN A 134 -29.42 3.58 -1.01
CA ASN A 134 -30.03 3.32 0.29
C ASN A 134 -29.33 4.12 1.40
N ASP A 135 -28.00 4.28 1.33
CA ASP A 135 -27.20 5.05 2.31
C ASP A 135 -27.52 6.56 2.32
N VAL A 136 -28.15 7.07 1.26
CA VAL A 136 -28.57 8.48 1.12
C VAL A 136 -30.05 8.67 1.48
N GLY A 137 -30.78 7.57 1.72
CA GLY A 137 -32.23 7.57 1.96
C GLY A 137 -32.66 7.25 3.40
N GLU A 138 -31.74 7.08 4.34
CA GLU A 138 -32.02 6.79 5.76
C GLU A 138 -31.83 8.02 6.69
N GLU A 139 -31.78 9.24 6.14
CA GLU A 139 -31.92 10.49 6.89
C GLU A 139 -33.33 11.10 6.68
N GLU A 140 -34.38 10.44 7.18
CA GLU A 140 -35.68 11.09 7.49
C GLU A 140 -36.30 10.52 8.77
#